data_AF-X1AY25-F1
#
_entry.id   AF-X1AY25-F1
#
_cell.length_a   1.000
_cell.length_b   1.000
_cell.length_c   1.000
_cell.angle_alpha   90.00
_cell.angle_beta   90.00
_cell.angle_gamma   90.00
#
_symmetry.space_group_name_H-M   'P 1'
#
loop_
_entity.id
_entity.type
_entity.pdbx_description
1 polymer ?
#
loop_
_entity_poly.entity_id
_entity_poly.type
_entity_poly.pdbx_seq_one_letter_code
_entity_poly.pdbx_strand_id
1 'polypeptide(L)'
;MPMVMAQPDKAWRLATITTVASVVGGLAGFFIGVWFIEAIIPLLHDFGYWDAYTRAQAWFTEWGFWAVLVAGFSPIPYKVFTIAAGAMSMALAPFALASLVGRASRFFLVAALLYWGGERFEATMRRYVDIIGWVVVVLLIAAYFFLRH
;
A
#
# COMPACT_ATOMS: atom_id res chain seq x y z
N MET A 1 -2.25 -3.66 16.28
CA MET A 1 -1.97 -4.96 16.92
C MET A 1 -2.32 -4.94 18.42
N PRO A 2 -1.71 -4.12 19.30
CA PRO A 2 -2.02 -4.17 20.74
C PRO A 2 -3.49 -3.85 21.10
N MET A 3 -4.12 -2.91 20.39
CA MET A 3 -5.53 -2.55 20.65
C MET A 3 -6.55 -3.63 20.25
N VAL A 4 -6.25 -4.42 19.22
CA VAL A 4 -7.13 -5.51 18.76
C VAL A 4 -6.98 -6.71 19.70
N MET A 5 -5.77 -6.95 20.21
CA MET A 5 -5.49 -7.97 21.21
C MET A 5 -6.19 -7.67 22.55
N ALA A 6 -6.22 -6.41 22.97
CA ALA A 6 -6.89 -6.01 24.20
C ALA A 6 -8.43 -6.12 24.14
N GLN A 7 -9.03 -6.03 22.94
CA GLN A 7 -10.49 -6.05 22.74
C GLN A 7 -10.85 -6.76 21.42
N PRO A 8 -10.75 -8.10 21.36
CA PRO A 8 -10.96 -8.88 20.13
C PRO A 8 -12.36 -8.70 19.54
N ASP A 9 -13.39 -8.47 20.36
CA ASP A 9 -14.77 -8.20 19.90
C ASP A 9 -14.87 -6.92 19.04
N LYS A 10 -13.90 -6.03 19.15
CA LYS A 10 -13.82 -4.77 18.40
C LYS A 10 -12.83 -4.85 17.23
N ALA A 11 -12.28 -6.03 16.92
CA ALA A 11 -11.27 -6.24 15.89
C ALA A 11 -11.70 -5.65 14.53
N TRP A 12 -12.93 -5.93 14.09
CA TRP A 12 -13.46 -5.43 12.83
C TRP A 12 -13.61 -3.90 12.82
N ARG A 13 -14.09 -3.31 13.91
CA ARG A 13 -14.23 -1.86 14.04
C ARG A 13 -12.87 -1.16 14.00
N LEU A 14 -11.89 -1.72 14.71
CA LEU A 14 -10.52 -1.21 14.72
C LEU A 14 -9.86 -1.35 13.34
N ALA A 15 -10.11 -2.44 12.62
CA ALA A 15 -9.64 -2.64 11.25
C ALA A 15 -10.23 -1.60 10.30
N THR A 16 -11.53 -1.32 10.39
CA THR A 16 -12.19 -0.26 9.60
C THR A 16 -11.59 1.11 9.89
N ILE A 17 -11.49 1.51 11.16
CA ILE A 17 -10.92 2.81 11.54
C ILE A 17 -9.47 2.94 11.04
N THR A 18 -8.67 1.88 11.22
CA THR A 18 -7.28 1.86 10.76
C THR A 18 -7.18 1.97 9.24
N THR A 19 -8.09 1.30 8.52
CA THR A 19 -8.17 1.38 7.06
C THR A 19 -8.49 2.80 6.61
N VAL A 20 -9.55 3.41 7.15
CA VAL A 20 -9.94 4.78 6.81
C VAL A 20 -8.81 5.77 7.13
N ALA A 21 -8.26 5.71 8.35
CA ALA A 21 -7.15 6.58 8.74
C ALA A 21 -5.92 6.39 7.84
N SER A 22 -5.60 5.15 7.46
CA SER A 22 -4.49 4.85 6.55
C SER A 22 -4.73 5.35 5.13
N VAL A 23 -5.96 5.26 4.62
CA VAL A 23 -6.31 5.77 3.28
C VAL A 23 -6.25 7.29 3.28
N VAL A 24 -6.79 7.95 4.31
CA VAL A 24 -6.69 9.41 4.47
C VAL A 24 -5.24 9.86 4.54
N GLY A 25 -4.40 9.18 5.33
CA GLY A 25 -2.96 9.45 5.36
C GLY A 25 -2.28 9.20 4.01
N GLY A 26 -2.74 8.21 3.24
CA GLY A 26 -2.27 7.95 1.88
C GLY A 26 -2.66 9.05 0.89
N LEU A 27 -3.88 9.57 0.98
CA LEU A 27 -4.35 10.71 0.19
C LEU A 27 -3.52 11.97 0.52
N ALA A 28 -3.22 12.20 1.80
CA ALA A 28 -2.32 13.28 2.20
C ALA A 28 -0.92 13.10 1.56
N GLY A 29 -0.36 11.89 1.58
CA GLY A 29 0.90 11.56 0.90
C GLY A 29 0.84 11.80 -0.62
N PHE A 30 -0.27 11.43 -1.25
CA PHE A 30 -0.51 11.69 -2.67
C PHE A 30 -0.47 13.20 -2.97
N PHE A 31 -1.19 14.03 -2.20
CA PHE A 31 -1.17 15.47 -2.41
C PHE A 31 0.19 16.11 -2.12
N ILE A 32 0.94 15.59 -1.14
CA ILE A 32 2.33 15.99 -0.92
C ILE A 32 3.16 15.75 -2.20
N GLY A 33 3.01 14.58 -2.84
CA GLY A 33 3.68 14.27 -4.09
C GLY A 33 3.32 15.25 -5.21
N VAL A 34 2.02 15.53 -5.37
CA VAL A 34 1.51 16.48 -6.39
C VAL A 34 2.06 17.90 -6.18
N TRP A 35 2.14 18.38 -4.94
CA TRP A 35 2.60 19.75 -4.68
C TRP A 35 4.11 19.91 -4.72
N PHE A 36 4.86 18.93 -4.21
CA PHE A 36 6.31 19.03 -4.16
C PHE A 36 6.99 18.72 -5.49
N ILE A 37 6.36 17.98 -6.40
CA ILE A 37 7.00 17.66 -7.67
C ILE A 37 7.27 18.93 -8.49
N GLU A 38 6.40 19.94 -8.45
CA GLU A 38 6.61 21.20 -9.17
C GLU A 38 7.92 21.90 -8.78
N ALA A 39 8.28 21.88 -7.50
CA ALA A 39 9.55 22.42 -7.01
C ALA A 39 10.78 21.57 -7.41
N ILE A 40 10.57 20.29 -7.71
CA ILE A 40 11.63 19.33 -8.06
C ILE A 40 11.85 19.28 -9.58
N ILE A 41 10.87 19.62 -10.42
CA ILE A 41 10.97 19.60 -11.89
C ILE A 41 12.21 20.34 -12.43
N PRO A 42 12.51 21.59 -12.03
CA PRO A 42 13.72 22.28 -12.52
C PRO A 42 14.99 21.48 -12.20
N LEU A 43 15.04 20.90 -11.01
CA LEU A 43 16.16 20.08 -10.55
C LEU A 43 16.31 18.80 -11.40
N LEU A 44 15.19 18.18 -11.81
CA LEU A 44 15.21 17.02 -12.71
C LEU A 44 15.77 17.37 -14.09
N HIS A 45 15.48 18.58 -14.59
CA HIS A 45 16.07 19.07 -15.84
C HIS A 45 17.57 19.36 -15.68
N ASP A 46 17.96 20.07 -14.63
CA ASP A 46 19.35 20.47 -14.37
C ASP A 46 20.27 19.26 -14.18
N PHE A 47 19.80 18.20 -13.52
CA PHE A 47 20.55 16.96 -13.31
C PHE A 47 20.37 15.93 -14.44
N GLY A 48 19.60 16.23 -15.50
CA GLY A 48 19.38 15.32 -16.63
C GLY A 48 18.51 14.09 -16.31
N TYR A 49 17.72 14.12 -15.23
CA TYR A 49 16.80 13.04 -14.84
C TYR A 49 15.39 13.17 -15.44
N TRP A 50 15.13 14.20 -16.24
CA TRP A 50 13.83 14.43 -16.84
C TRP A 50 13.30 13.22 -17.63
N ASP A 51 14.13 12.62 -18.48
CA ASP A 51 13.75 11.43 -19.27
C ASP A 51 13.51 10.18 -18.41
N ALA A 52 14.16 10.08 -17.25
CA ALA A 52 13.88 9.02 -16.30
C ALA A 52 12.53 9.24 -15.61
N TYR A 53 12.23 10.49 -15.23
CA TYR A 53 10.96 10.87 -14.63
C TYR A 53 9.78 10.64 -15.57
N THR A 54 9.85 11.09 -16.83
CA THR A 54 8.77 10.88 -17.81
C THR A 54 8.51 9.40 -18.09
N ARG A 55 9.55 8.57 -18.15
CA ARG A 55 9.41 7.10 -18.24
C ARG A 55 8.74 6.52 -17.00
N ALA A 56 9.13 6.96 -15.80
CA ALA A 56 8.50 6.53 -14.56
C ALA A 56 7.02 6.94 -14.50
N GLN A 57 6.68 8.13 -15.00
CA GLN A 57 5.31 8.62 -15.12
C GLN A 57 4.47 7.75 -16.07
N ALA A 58 5.02 7.37 -17.22
CA ALA A 58 4.35 6.47 -18.15
C ALA A 58 4.09 5.09 -17.52
N TRP A 59 5.07 4.52 -16.82
CA TRP A 59 4.89 3.26 -16.08
C TRP A 59 3.86 3.37 -14.96
N PHE A 60 3.82 4.48 -14.22
CA PHE A 60 2.80 4.70 -13.20
C PHE A 60 1.39 4.86 -13.78
N THR A 61 1.29 5.40 -14.99
CA THR A 61 0.01 5.53 -15.69
C THR A 61 -0.56 4.14 -16.05
N GLU A 62 0.29 3.22 -16.47
CA GLU A 62 -0.12 1.87 -16.88
C GLU A 62 -0.21 0.88 -15.71
N TRP A 63 0.79 0.87 -14.82
CA TRP A 63 0.98 -0.12 -13.77
C TRP A 63 0.76 0.41 -12.35
N GLY A 64 0.55 1.72 -12.18
CA GLY A 64 0.47 2.37 -10.87
C GLY A 64 -0.62 1.79 -9.97
N PHE A 65 -1.76 1.37 -10.54
CA PHE A 65 -2.82 0.70 -9.78
C PHE A 65 -2.31 -0.56 -9.09
N TRP A 66 -1.65 -1.44 -9.84
CA TRP A 66 -1.11 -2.70 -9.33
C TRP A 66 0.04 -2.45 -8.35
N ALA A 67 0.91 -1.49 -8.65
CA ALA A 67 2.01 -1.11 -7.77
C ALA A 67 1.50 -0.63 -6.40
N VAL A 68 0.49 0.25 -6.37
CA VAL A 68 -0.12 0.75 -5.12
C VAL A 68 -0.87 -0.34 -4.38
N LEU A 69 -1.58 -1.23 -5.09
CA LEU A 69 -2.32 -2.35 -4.51
C LEU A 69 -1.36 -3.30 -3.78
N VAL A 70 -0.30 -3.73 -4.46
CA VAL A 70 0.74 -4.63 -3.92
C VAL A 70 1.49 -3.94 -2.78
N ALA A 71 1.87 -2.68 -2.93
CA ALA A 71 2.51 -1.90 -1.87
C ALA A 71 1.59 -1.72 -0.64
N GLY A 72 0.28 -1.59 -0.85
CA GLY A 72 -0.71 -1.46 0.21
C GLY A 72 -0.86 -2.72 1.05
N PHE A 73 -0.81 -3.89 0.40
CA PHE A 73 -0.94 -5.19 1.05
C PHE A 73 0.39 -5.70 1.67
N SER A 74 1.49 -5.51 0.95
CA SER A 74 2.82 -5.98 1.35
C SER A 74 3.38 -5.25 2.58
N PRO A 75 4.41 -5.81 3.25
CA PRO A 75 5.09 -5.13 4.36
C PRO A 75 6.04 -4.00 3.90
N ILE A 76 6.02 -3.64 2.61
CA ILE A 76 6.85 -2.59 2.01
C ILE A 76 6.32 -1.21 2.47
N PRO A 77 7.18 -0.16 2.53
CA PRO A 77 6.77 1.20 2.89
C PRO A 77 5.80 1.84 1.89
N TYR A 78 4.51 1.50 1.99
CA TYR A 78 3.40 2.04 1.21
C TYR A 78 3.38 3.57 1.09
N LYS A 79 3.74 4.31 2.15
CA LYS A 79 3.70 5.79 2.12
C LYS A 79 4.65 6.38 1.08
N VAL A 80 5.75 5.68 0.78
CA VAL A 80 6.67 6.07 -0.30
C VAL A 80 5.95 5.96 -1.65
N PHE A 81 5.19 4.87 -1.85
CA PHE A 81 4.38 4.68 -3.06
C PHE A 81 3.24 5.68 -3.17
N THR A 82 2.64 6.14 -2.06
CA THR A 82 1.61 7.18 -2.12
C THR A 82 2.16 8.52 -2.57
N ILE A 83 3.34 8.90 -2.07
CA ILE A 83 4.01 10.14 -2.49
C ILE A 83 4.44 10.02 -3.95
N ALA A 84 5.03 8.88 -4.33
CA ALA A 84 5.41 8.61 -5.72
C ALA A 84 4.21 8.65 -6.67
N ALA A 85 3.06 8.07 -6.29
CA ALA A 85 1.85 8.12 -7.12
C ALA A 85 1.38 9.55 -7.38
N GLY A 86 1.42 10.42 -6.37
CA GLY A 86 1.11 11.84 -6.53
C GLY A 86 2.15 12.58 -7.38
N ALA A 87 3.44 12.34 -7.10
CA ALA A 87 4.54 12.95 -7.84
C ALA A 87 4.52 12.55 -9.32
N MET A 88 4.10 11.33 -9.65
CA MET A 88 3.95 10.82 -11.02
C MET A 88 2.57 11.12 -11.63
N SER A 89 1.77 11.99 -11.01
CA SER A 89 0.45 12.42 -11.52
C SER A 89 -0.53 11.26 -11.81
N MET A 90 -0.46 10.18 -11.04
CA MET A 90 -1.42 9.07 -11.16
C MET A 90 -2.84 9.57 -10.88
N ALA A 91 -3.84 9.08 -11.61
CA ALA A 91 -5.22 9.48 -11.36
C ALA A 91 -5.67 9.12 -9.92
N LEU A 92 -6.36 10.06 -9.26
CA LEU A 92 -6.75 9.93 -7.85
C LEU A 92 -7.70 8.74 -7.61
N ALA A 93 -8.64 8.49 -8.53
CA ALA A 93 -9.62 7.41 -8.40
C ALA A 93 -8.98 6.01 -8.36
N PRO A 94 -8.16 5.59 -9.35
CA PRO A 94 -7.49 4.30 -9.27
C PRO A 94 -6.50 4.22 -8.10
N PHE A 95 -5.85 5.32 -7.74
CA PHE A 95 -5.01 5.37 -6.53
C PHE A 95 -5.83 5.07 -5.26
N ALA A 96 -6.93 5.78 -5.06
CA ALA A 96 -7.78 5.65 -3.87
C ALA A 96 -8.37 4.24 -3.77
N LEU A 97 -8.81 3.66 -4.89
CA LEU A 97 -9.31 2.29 -4.96
C LEU A 97 -8.22 1.27 -4.62
N ALA A 98 -7.05 1.35 -5.26
CA ALA A 98 -5.93 0.46 -4.99
C ALA A 98 -5.46 0.54 -3.53
N SER A 99 -5.35 1.77 -3.00
CA SER A 99 -5.06 2.06 -1.61
C SER A 99 -6.07 1.42 -0.67
N LEU A 100 -7.37 1.67 -0.91
CA LEU A 100 -8.44 1.15 -0.06
C LEU A 100 -8.42 -0.38 -0.03
N VAL A 101 -8.36 -1.02 -1.20
CA VAL A 101 -8.38 -2.49 -1.30
C VAL A 101 -7.12 -3.08 -0.68
N GLY A 102 -5.93 -2.56 -1.00
CA GLY A 102 -4.66 -3.06 -0.47
C GLY A 102 -4.53 -2.88 1.05
N ARG A 103 -5.02 -1.75 1.59
CA ARG A 103 -5.00 -1.48 3.03
C ARG A 103 -6.05 -2.25 3.79
N ALA A 104 -7.28 -2.29 3.28
CA ALA A 104 -8.36 -3.06 3.88
C ALA A 104 -7.96 -4.53 3.97
N SER A 105 -7.52 -5.13 2.86
CA SER A 105 -7.11 -6.54 2.84
C SER A 105 -6.04 -6.85 3.88
N ARG A 106 -4.97 -6.05 4.01
CA ARG A 106 -3.94 -6.26 5.05
C ARG A 106 -4.52 -6.13 6.46
N PHE A 107 -5.22 -5.05 6.77
CA PHE A 107 -5.68 -4.78 8.14
C PHE A 107 -6.78 -5.73 8.59
N PHE A 108 -7.71 -6.08 7.69
CA PHE A 108 -8.75 -7.07 7.97
C PHE A 108 -8.17 -8.48 8.09
N LEU A 109 -7.18 -8.84 7.27
CA LEU A 109 -6.46 -10.12 7.42
C LEU A 109 -5.79 -10.21 8.80
N VAL A 110 -5.05 -9.17 9.20
CA VAL A 110 -4.41 -9.12 10.52
C VAL A 110 -5.46 -9.19 11.64
N ALA A 111 -6.57 -8.47 11.52
CA ALA A 111 -7.63 -8.47 12.51
C ALA A 111 -8.35 -9.84 12.61
N ALA A 112 -8.60 -10.50 11.48
CA ALA A 112 -9.20 -11.84 11.44
C ALA A 112 -8.27 -12.90 12.07
N LEU A 113 -6.97 -12.86 11.74
CA LEU A 113 -5.98 -13.76 12.33
C LEU A 113 -5.87 -13.55 13.86
N LEU A 114 -5.95 -12.31 14.33
CA LEU A 114 -5.98 -12.01 15.77
C LEU A 114 -7.25 -12.54 16.44
N TYR A 115 -8.39 -12.33 15.80
CA TYR A 115 -9.68 -12.73 16.33
C TYR A 115 -9.78 -14.26 16.49
N TRP A 116 -9.26 -15.03 15.53
CA TRP A 116 -9.25 -16.50 15.61
C TRP A 116 -8.07 -17.10 16.37
N GLY A 117 -6.92 -16.41 16.42
CA GLY A 117 -5.68 -16.94 17.02
C GLY A 117 -5.63 -16.92 18.55
N GLY A 118 -6.39 -16.04 19.21
CA GLY A 118 -6.42 -15.94 20.68
C GLY A 118 -5.09 -15.50 21.33
N GLU A 119 -5.06 -15.42 22.67
CA GLU A 119 -3.92 -14.91 23.47
C GLU A 119 -2.61 -15.71 23.28
N ARG A 120 -2.70 -17.00 22.91
CA ARG A 120 -1.54 -17.89 22.75
C ARG A 120 -0.63 -17.57 21.56
N PHE A 121 -1.06 -16.69 20.64
CA PHE A 121 -0.35 -16.41 19.38
C PHE A 121 0.34 -15.04 19.33
N GLU A 122 0.42 -14.31 20.46
CA GLU A 122 0.84 -12.90 20.55
C GLU A 122 2.21 -12.59 19.91
N ALA A 123 3.26 -13.37 20.24
CA ALA A 123 4.62 -13.11 19.78
C ALA A 123 4.88 -13.61 18.35
N THR A 124 4.29 -14.73 17.96
CA THR A 124 4.54 -15.37 16.66
C THR A 124 3.80 -14.66 15.53
N MET A 125 2.72 -13.92 15.83
CA MET A 125 1.85 -13.36 14.81
C MET A 125 2.48 -12.26 13.97
N ARG A 126 3.39 -11.43 14.53
CA ARG A 126 4.11 -10.41 13.75
C ARG A 126 4.87 -11.06 12.60
N ARG A 127 5.54 -12.19 12.87
CA ARG A 127 6.31 -12.95 11.88
C ARG A 127 5.39 -13.57 10.84
N TYR A 128 4.27 -14.17 11.26
CA TYR A 128 3.32 -14.78 10.33
C TYR A 128 2.60 -13.76 9.43
N VAL A 129 2.22 -12.59 9.95
CA VAL A 129 1.58 -11.54 9.14
C VAL A 129 2.47 -11.09 8.01
N ASP A 130 3.77 -10.88 8.27
CA ASP A 130 4.70 -10.46 7.23
C ASP A 130 4.98 -11.59 6.23
N ILE A 131 5.07 -12.85 6.71
CA ILE A 131 5.18 -14.03 5.84
C ILE A 131 3.95 -14.17 4.94
N ILE A 132 2.73 -14.08 5.47
CA ILE A 132 1.49 -14.16 4.69
C ILE A 132 1.42 -13.00 3.69
N GLY A 133 1.84 -11.80 4.12
CA GLY A 133 2.05 -10.64 3.27
C GLY A 133 2.88 -10.98 2.03
N TRP A 134 4.06 -11.57 2.24
CA TRP A 134 4.95 -11.98 1.16
C TRP A 134 4.43 -13.15 0.34
N VAL A 135 3.80 -14.16 0.97
CA VAL A 135 3.24 -15.32 0.27
C VAL A 135 2.17 -14.89 -0.73
N VAL A 136 1.27 -13.98 -0.35
CA VAL A 136 0.25 -13.46 -1.28
C VAL A 136 0.90 -12.65 -2.41
N VAL A 137 1.94 -11.86 -2.12
CA VAL A 137 2.69 -11.15 -3.18
C VAL A 137 3.31 -12.14 -4.16
N VAL A 138 3.96 -13.20 -3.67
CA VAL A 138 4.54 -14.25 -4.51
C VAL A 138 3.46 -14.98 -5.32
N LEU A 139 2.31 -15.27 -4.73
CA LEU A 139 1.17 -15.89 -5.42
C LEU A 139 0.60 -15.00 -6.52
N LEU A 140 0.47 -13.69 -6.28
CA LEU A 140 0.01 -12.73 -7.29
C LEU A 140 0.98 -12.65 -8.47
N ILE A 141 2.29 -12.66 -8.19
CA ILE A 141 3.33 -12.69 -9.23
C ILE A 141 3.25 -14.01 -10.01
N ALA A 142 3.15 -15.15 -9.33
CA ALA A 142 3.06 -16.46 -9.97
C ALA A 142 1.80 -16.58 -10.85
N ALA A 143 0.64 -16.11 -10.34
CA ALA A 143 -0.61 -16.09 -11.10
C ALA A 143 -0.50 -15.20 -12.36
N TYR A 144 0.14 -14.05 -12.26
CA TYR A 144 0.40 -13.18 -13.41
C TYR A 144 1.22 -13.90 -14.50
N PHE A 145 2.30 -14.59 -14.12
CA PHE A 145 3.11 -15.35 -15.08
C PHE A 145 2.35 -16.52 -15.69
N PHE A 146 1.52 -17.22 -14.89
CA PHE A 146 0.74 -18.37 -15.36
C PHE A 146 -0.37 -17.96 -16.34
N LEU A 147 -0.99 -16.80 -16.14
CA LEU A 147 -2.05 -16.27 -17.03
C LEU A 147 -1.49 -15.60 -18.30
N ARG A 148 -0.18 -15.33 -18.35
CA ARG A 148 0.50 -14.73 -19.51
C ARG A 148 1.14 -15.79 -20.41
N HIS A 149 1.12 -17.06 -20.02
CA HIS A 149 1.43 -18.23 -20.86
C HIS A 149 0.14 -18.85 -21.36
#